data_AF-A0A6V7IJE1-F1
#
_entry.id   AF-A0A6V7IJE1-F1
#
_cell.length_a   1.000
_cell.length_b   1.000
_cell.length_c   1.000
_cell.angle_alpha   90.00
_cell.angle_beta   90.00
_cell.angle_gamma   90.00
#
_symmetry.space_group_name_H-M   'P 1'
#
loop_
_entity.id
_entity.type
_entity.pdbx_description
1 polymer ?
#
loop_
_entity_poly.entity_id
_entity_poly.type
_entity_poly.pdbx_seq_one_letter_code
_entity_poly.pdbx_strand_id
1 'polypeptide(L)'
;MQTLALINLQNITKNEDGYEIKIADRIKTSKINKPQPNLIIPFFKEDITICPASAMETYIELTKEIRGKENKLLIAIKKPHKAVGTQTLSKWIKITLIDSGIDTKMFSAYSTQHASTSAAKRNIVTIDSILKTAGWTQKSKTFAKFYDRPIVGNKTMFACAVLNKTSQ
;
A
#
# COMPACT_ATOMS: atom_id res chain seq x y z
N MET A 1 -7.11 -0.18 -2.53
CA MET A 1 -8.20 0.33 -1.66
C MET A 1 -9.18 -0.74 -1.21
N GLN A 2 -9.74 -1.58 -2.10
CA GLN A 2 -10.68 -2.65 -1.70
C GLN A 2 -10.11 -3.57 -0.62
N THR A 3 -8.88 -4.07 -0.77
CA THR A 3 -8.23 -4.96 0.21
C THR A 3 -8.20 -4.35 1.62
N LEU A 4 -7.81 -3.07 1.73
CA LEU A 4 -7.71 -2.36 3.01
C LEU A 4 -9.07 -2.19 3.71
N ALA A 5 -10.13 -1.92 2.93
CA ALA A 5 -11.50 -1.81 3.46
C ALA A 5 -12.07 -3.15 3.95
N LEU A 6 -11.53 -4.28 3.46
CA LEU A 6 -12.04 -5.61 3.75
C LEU A 6 -11.33 -6.30 4.91
N ILE A 7 -10.22 -5.75 5.43
CA ILE A 7 -9.51 -6.33 6.56
C ILE A 7 -10.45 -6.48 7.75
N ASN A 8 -10.53 -7.72 8.26
CA ASN A 8 -11.33 -8.09 9.42
C ASN A 8 -10.38 -8.48 10.55
N LEU A 9 -10.62 -7.96 11.76
CA LEU A 9 -9.83 -8.24 12.95
C LEU A 9 -9.73 -9.74 13.27
N GLN A 10 -10.80 -10.50 13.00
CA GLN A 10 -10.86 -11.95 13.25
C GLN A 10 -9.92 -12.75 12.33
N ASN A 11 -9.49 -12.15 11.22
CA ASN A 11 -8.60 -12.78 10.25
C ASN A 11 -7.15 -12.30 10.37
N ILE A 12 -6.82 -11.56 11.44
CA ILE A 12 -5.48 -11.09 11.74
C ILE A 12 -4.85 -12.08 12.73
N THR A 13 -3.71 -12.66 12.35
CA THR A 13 -2.91 -13.53 13.20
C THR A 13 -1.57 -12.88 13.47
N LYS A 14 -1.17 -12.77 14.75
CA LYS A 14 0.14 -12.28 15.16
C LYS A 14 1.14 -13.45 15.23
N ASN A 15 2.36 -13.23 14.77
CA ASN A 15 3.50 -14.13 14.98
C ASN A 15 4.71 -13.33 15.51
N GLU A 16 5.84 -14.00 15.72
CA GLU A 16 7.06 -13.34 16.25
C GLU A 16 7.63 -12.27 15.31
N ASP A 17 7.40 -12.43 14.01
CA ASP A 17 7.96 -11.57 12.96
C ASP A 17 7.02 -10.44 12.52
N GLY A 18 5.74 -10.47 12.90
CA GLY A 18 4.73 -9.51 12.48
C GLY A 18 3.29 -10.03 12.50
N TYR A 19 2.55 -9.69 11.45
CA TYR A 19 1.14 -10.05 11.28
C TYR A 19 0.86 -10.70 9.93
N GLU A 20 0.00 -11.70 9.95
CA GLU A 20 -0.61 -12.32 8.78
C GLU A 20 -2.09 -11.97 8.73
N ILE A 21 -2.59 -11.50 7.60
CA ILE A 21 -3.96 -11.03 7.43
C ILE A 21 -4.61 -11.73 6.24
N LYS A 22 -5.62 -12.56 6.53
CA LYS A 22 -6.37 -13.30 5.50
C LYS A 22 -7.57 -12.48 5.00
N ILE A 23 -7.60 -12.20 3.71
CA ILE A 23 -8.71 -11.49 3.08
C ILE A 23 -9.72 -12.51 2.56
N ALA A 24 -10.64 -12.94 3.42
CA ALA A 24 -11.63 -13.96 3.08
C ALA A 24 -12.69 -13.47 2.06
N ASP A 25 -12.99 -12.17 2.08
CA ASP A 25 -13.98 -11.57 1.18
C ASP A 25 -13.49 -11.55 -0.28
N ARG A 26 -14.38 -11.87 -1.22
CA ARG A 26 -14.05 -11.82 -2.66
C ARG A 26 -13.78 -10.38 -3.09
N ILE A 27 -12.64 -10.17 -3.75
CA ILE A 27 -12.28 -8.91 -4.41
C ILE A 27 -12.33 -9.07 -5.93
N LYS A 28 -12.26 -7.96 -6.68
CA LYS A 28 -12.28 -7.95 -8.16
C LYS A 28 -11.21 -8.86 -8.78
N THR A 29 -10.12 -9.13 -8.07
CA THR A 29 -9.02 -10.00 -8.52
C THR A 29 -9.13 -11.44 -8.02
N SER A 30 -10.13 -11.79 -7.20
CA SER A 30 -10.39 -13.17 -6.79
C SER A 30 -10.81 -14.00 -8.00
N LYS A 31 -10.30 -15.23 -8.10
CA LYS A 31 -10.62 -16.19 -9.16
C LYS A 31 -10.95 -17.55 -8.56
N ILE A 32 -11.80 -18.32 -9.23
CA ILE A 32 -12.05 -19.73 -8.90
C ILE A 32 -10.70 -20.47 -8.91
N ASN A 33 -10.47 -21.31 -7.90
CA ASN A 33 -9.23 -22.09 -7.68
C ASN A 33 -7.95 -21.27 -7.49
N LYS A 34 -8.04 -19.98 -7.12
CA LYS A 34 -6.88 -19.19 -6.66
C LYS A 34 -6.95 -18.94 -5.16
N PRO A 35 -5.81 -19.02 -4.44
CA PRO A 35 -5.77 -18.69 -3.03
C PRO A 35 -6.20 -17.24 -2.84
N GLN A 36 -6.97 -16.99 -1.80
CA GLN A 36 -7.36 -15.63 -1.42
C GLN A 36 -6.11 -14.83 -1.01
N PRO A 37 -6.14 -13.49 -1.13
CA PRO A 37 -5.03 -12.66 -0.74
C PRO A 37 -4.66 -12.86 0.74
N ASN A 38 -3.37 -13.06 0.97
CA ASN A 38 -2.79 -13.11 2.30
C ASN A 38 -1.77 -11.97 2.42
N LEU A 39 -1.99 -11.05 3.35
CA LEU A 39 -1.11 -9.91 3.56
C LEU A 39 -0.20 -10.18 4.75
N ILE A 40 1.11 -10.11 4.51
CA ILE A 40 2.13 -10.24 5.54
C ILE A 40 2.67 -8.84 5.86
N ILE A 41 2.58 -8.44 7.13
CA ILE A 41 3.07 -7.16 7.62
C ILE A 41 4.15 -7.45 8.67
N PRO A 42 5.44 -7.44 8.28
CA PRO A 42 6.52 -7.66 9.24
C PRO A 42 6.67 -6.45 10.19
N PHE A 43 7.23 -6.69 11.37
CA PHE A 43 7.74 -5.62 12.21
C PHE A 43 8.96 -4.98 11.53
N PHE A 44 8.93 -3.66 11.41
CA PHE A 44 10.07 -2.87 10.96
C PHE A 44 10.80 -2.40 12.22
N LYS A 45 11.81 -3.17 12.62
CA LYS A 45 12.49 -3.02 13.92
C LYS A 45 13.51 -1.89 13.89
N GLU A 46 13.95 -1.50 12.70
CA GLU A 46 14.92 -0.44 12.45
C GLU A 46 14.35 0.94 12.78
N ASP A 47 13.05 1.15 12.53
CA ASP A 47 12.36 2.38 12.90
C ASP A 47 10.87 2.11 13.21
N ILE A 48 10.57 2.08 14.50
CA ILE A 48 9.22 1.85 15.01
C ILE A 48 8.23 2.94 14.59
N THR A 49 8.70 4.16 14.33
CA THR A 49 7.85 5.33 14.04
C THR A 49 7.17 5.24 12.68
N ILE A 50 7.74 4.45 11.76
CA ILE A 50 7.18 4.20 10.44
C ILE A 50 6.69 2.75 10.27
N CYS A 51 6.70 1.95 11.34
CA CYS A 51 6.34 0.54 11.28
C CYS A 51 4.82 0.34 11.13
N PRO A 52 4.35 -0.26 10.02
CA PRO A 52 2.92 -0.48 9.81
C PRO A 52 2.31 -1.49 10.80
N ALA A 53 3.08 -2.49 11.23
CA ALA A 53 2.63 -3.49 12.21
C ALA A 53 2.36 -2.85 13.57
N SER A 54 3.29 -2.04 14.07
CA SER A 54 3.16 -1.34 15.35
C SER A 54 2.08 -0.27 15.32
N ALA A 55 1.95 0.45 14.20
CA ALA A 55 0.86 1.41 13.99
C ALA A 55 -0.51 0.70 14.01
N MET A 56 -0.62 -0.47 13.38
CA MET A 56 -1.85 -1.27 13.39
C MET A 56 -2.19 -1.77 14.80
N GLU A 57 -1.22 -2.30 15.53
CA GLU A 57 -1.40 -2.77 16.91
C GLU A 57 -1.91 -1.65 17.82
N THR A 58 -1.23 -0.50 17.77
CA THR A 58 -1.61 0.70 18.53
C THR A 58 -3.02 1.15 18.17
N TYR A 59 -3.35 1.17 16.87
CA TYR A 59 -4.67 1.56 16.42
C TYR A 59 -5.77 0.61 16.92
N ILE A 60 -5.54 -0.71 16.87
CA ILE A 60 -6.50 -1.71 17.36
C ILE A 60 -6.77 -1.48 18.85
N GLU A 61 -5.72 -1.28 19.65
CA GLU A 61 -5.86 -1.06 21.09
C GLU A 61 -6.62 0.24 21.40
N LEU A 62 -6.24 1.37 20.77
CA LEU A 62 -6.88 2.67 20.98
C LEU A 62 -8.37 2.70 20.60
N THR A 63 -8.79 1.81 19.70
CA THR A 63 -10.16 1.78 19.19
C THR A 63 -11.01 0.67 19.79
N LYS A 64 -10.43 -0.20 20.63
CA LYS A 64 -11.08 -1.38 21.20
C LYS A 64 -12.44 -1.06 21.85
N GLU A 65 -12.47 -0.05 22.70
CA GLU A 65 -13.66 0.34 23.47
C GLU A 65 -14.77 0.98 22.62
N ILE A 66 -14.42 1.59 21.48
CA ILE A 66 -15.38 2.37 20.66
C ILE A 66 -15.94 1.59 19.46
N ARG A 67 -15.42 0.39 19.17
CA ARG A 67 -15.82 -0.42 18.00
C ARG A 67 -17.20 -1.05 18.16
N GLY A 68 -17.65 -1.32 19.37
CA GLY A 68 -18.91 -2.03 19.62
C GLY A 68 -18.92 -3.41 18.93
N LYS A 69 -19.72 -3.56 17.86
CA LYS A 69 -19.86 -4.81 17.08
C LYS A 69 -19.09 -4.80 15.76
N GLU A 70 -18.33 -3.75 15.47
CA GLU A 70 -17.62 -3.60 14.19
C GLU A 70 -16.33 -4.42 14.16
N ASN A 71 -16.27 -5.39 13.23
CA ASN A 71 -15.12 -6.29 13.07
C ASN A 71 -14.14 -5.85 11.97
N LYS A 72 -14.46 -4.82 11.19
CA LYS A 72 -13.52 -4.28 10.19
C LYS A 72 -12.40 -3.52 10.89
N LEU A 73 -11.18 -3.63 10.37
CA LEU A 73 -10.01 -2.97 10.96
C LEU A 73 -10.26 -1.47 11.08
N LEU A 74 -10.59 -0.79 9.98
CA LEU A 74 -10.74 0.66 9.96
C LEU A 74 -12.19 1.08 10.21
N ILE A 75 -12.40 1.92 11.22
CA ILE A 75 -13.69 2.47 11.62
C ILE A 75 -13.72 4.00 11.52
N ALA A 76 -14.91 4.56 11.39
CA ALA A 76 -15.11 6.00 11.27
C ALA A 76 -14.76 6.73 12.57
N ILE A 77 -14.15 7.91 12.45
CA ILE A 77 -13.77 8.75 13.60
C ILE A 77 -15.02 9.30 14.32
N LYS A 78 -16.12 9.53 13.59
CA LYS A 78 -17.37 10.02 14.18
C LYS A 78 -18.27 8.86 14.60
N LYS A 79 -19.01 9.04 15.69
CA LYS A 79 -20.12 8.15 16.07
C LYS A 79 -21.09 8.00 14.89
N PRO A 80 -21.63 6.80 14.60
CA PRO A 80 -21.55 5.58 15.40
C PRO A 80 -20.35 4.66 15.10
N HIS A 81 -19.19 5.20 14.72
CA HIS A 81 -17.91 4.46 14.56
C HIS A 81 -17.99 3.22 13.67
N LYS A 82 -18.73 3.33 12.56
CA LYS A 82 -18.95 2.24 11.62
C LYS A 82 -17.72 1.96 10.76
N ALA A 83 -17.63 0.73 10.25
CA ALA A 83 -16.63 0.37 9.24
C ALA A 83 -16.60 1.39 8.08
N VAL A 84 -15.40 1.81 7.67
CA VAL A 84 -15.25 2.76 6.56
C VAL A 84 -15.12 2.06 5.22
N GLY A 85 -15.74 2.64 4.19
CA GLY A 85 -15.63 2.18 2.81
C GLY A 85 -14.38 2.68 2.08
N THR A 86 -14.19 2.19 0.86
CA THR A 86 -13.05 2.52 -0.01
C THR A 86 -12.94 4.01 -0.33
N GLN A 87 -14.06 4.73 -0.44
CA GLN A 87 -14.07 6.16 -0.73
C GLN A 87 -13.47 6.98 0.41
N THR A 88 -13.90 6.71 1.65
CA THR A 88 -13.38 7.35 2.86
C THR A 88 -11.89 7.10 3.02
N LEU A 89 -11.43 5.86 2.81
CA LEU A 89 -10.00 5.53 2.85
C LEU A 89 -9.20 6.28 1.78
N SER A 90 -9.73 6.36 0.56
CA SER A 90 -9.08 7.10 -0.52
C SER A 90 -8.95 8.59 -0.17
N LYS A 91 -9.98 9.15 0.49
CA LYS A 91 -9.96 10.54 0.98
C LYS A 91 -8.91 10.73 2.08
N TRP A 92 -8.83 9.83 3.06
CA TRP A 92 -7.83 9.92 4.13
C TRP A 92 -6.41 9.89 3.58
N ILE A 93 -6.10 8.95 2.69
CA ILE A 93 -4.77 8.91 2.05
C ILE A 93 -4.49 10.20 1.28
N LYS A 94 -5.47 10.72 0.55
CA LYS A 94 -5.29 12.00 -0.17
C LYS A 94 -4.99 13.15 0.79
N ILE A 95 -5.69 13.24 1.92
CA ILE A 95 -5.43 14.25 2.94
C ILE A 95 -4.02 14.07 3.52
N THR A 96 -3.62 12.85 3.88
CA THR A 96 -2.27 12.58 4.38
C THR A 96 -1.17 12.98 3.39
N LEU A 97 -1.39 12.77 2.09
CA LEU A 97 -0.47 13.24 1.04
C LEU A 97 -0.38 14.76 1.03
N ILE A 98 -1.51 15.47 1.11
CA ILE A 98 -1.55 16.95 1.19
C ILE A 98 -0.77 17.43 2.42
N ASP A 99 -1.03 16.85 3.58
CA ASP A 99 -0.40 17.22 4.85
C ASP A 99 1.12 16.97 4.84
N SER A 100 1.56 16.01 4.02
CA SER A 100 2.97 15.70 3.76
C SER A 100 3.60 16.57 2.66
N GLY A 101 2.89 17.58 2.15
CA GLY A 101 3.37 18.50 1.12
C GLY A 101 3.37 17.93 -0.31
N ILE A 102 2.68 16.82 -0.56
CA ILE A 102 2.60 16.18 -1.87
C ILE A 102 1.44 16.79 -2.67
N ASP A 103 1.70 17.23 -3.90
CA ASP A 103 0.67 17.79 -4.78
C ASP A 103 -0.35 16.73 -5.22
N THR A 104 -1.55 16.80 -4.65
CA THR A 104 -2.62 15.86 -4.97
C THR A 104 -3.48 16.22 -6.19
N LYS A 105 -3.14 17.30 -6.92
CA LYS A 105 -3.59 17.49 -8.30
C LYS A 105 -2.86 16.53 -9.24
N MET A 106 -1.60 16.21 -8.92
CA MET A 106 -0.77 15.28 -9.68
C MET A 106 -0.81 13.86 -9.12
N PHE A 107 -0.85 13.70 -7.79
CA PHE A 107 -0.78 12.40 -7.11
C PHE A 107 -2.09 12.04 -6.40
N SER A 108 -2.63 10.86 -6.69
CA SER A 108 -3.84 10.34 -6.04
C SER A 108 -3.50 9.32 -4.95
N ALA A 109 -4.49 8.87 -4.19
CA ALA A 109 -4.32 7.75 -3.27
C ALA A 109 -3.78 6.47 -3.97
N TYR A 110 -4.03 6.33 -5.27
CA TYR A 110 -3.52 5.22 -6.05
C TYR A 110 -2.03 5.40 -6.42
N SER A 111 -1.54 6.65 -6.47
CA SER A 111 -0.12 6.96 -6.70
C SER A 111 0.79 6.37 -5.62
N THR A 112 0.31 6.20 -4.38
CA THR A 112 1.05 5.50 -3.32
C THR A 112 1.37 4.05 -3.70
N GLN A 113 0.42 3.34 -4.33
CA GLN A 113 0.65 1.97 -4.81
C GLN A 113 1.64 1.94 -5.99
N HIS A 114 1.55 2.92 -6.90
CA HIS A 114 2.51 3.07 -8.00
C HIS A 114 3.93 3.34 -7.47
N ALA A 115 4.07 4.28 -6.53
CA ALA A 115 5.36 4.65 -5.95
C ALA A 115 6.00 3.48 -5.19
N SER A 116 5.23 2.75 -4.38
CA SER A 116 5.71 1.59 -3.63
C SER A 116 6.21 0.48 -4.56
N THR A 117 5.44 0.11 -5.57
CA THR A 117 5.84 -0.95 -6.52
C THR A 117 7.04 -0.55 -7.39
N SER A 118 7.13 0.73 -7.80
CA SER A 118 8.34 1.30 -8.42
C SER A 118 9.56 1.24 -7.49
N ALA A 119 9.40 1.62 -6.22
CA ALA A 119 10.48 1.62 -5.24
C ALA A 119 10.98 0.20 -4.95
N ALA A 120 10.09 -0.79 -4.86
CA ALA A 120 10.46 -2.20 -4.71
C ALA A 120 11.34 -2.68 -5.87
N LYS A 121 10.98 -2.34 -7.12
CA LYS A 121 11.80 -2.66 -8.29
C LYS A 121 13.19 -2.00 -8.23
N ARG A 122 13.25 -0.73 -7.80
CA ARG A 122 14.54 -0.02 -7.62
C ARG A 122 15.41 -0.66 -6.54
N ASN A 123 14.80 -1.23 -5.51
CA ASN A 123 15.47 -1.98 -4.44
C ASN A 123 15.63 -3.47 -4.78
N ILE A 124 15.72 -3.83 -6.07
CA ILE A 124 16.09 -5.15 -6.58
C ILE A 124 15.08 -6.27 -6.21
N VAL A 125 13.87 -5.91 -5.79
CA VAL A 125 12.80 -6.91 -5.64
C VAL A 125 12.41 -7.42 -7.04
N THR A 126 12.40 -8.74 -7.20
CA THR A 126 12.07 -9.37 -8.49
C THR A 126 10.67 -8.98 -8.94
N ILE A 127 10.51 -8.80 -10.26
CA ILE A 127 9.22 -8.42 -10.85
C ILE A 127 8.13 -9.42 -10.48
N ASP A 128 8.45 -10.71 -10.43
CA ASP A 128 7.52 -11.76 -10.02
C ASP A 128 7.01 -11.58 -8.58
N SER A 129 7.88 -11.20 -7.66
CA SER A 129 7.51 -10.86 -6.28
C SER A 129 6.64 -9.61 -6.23
N ILE A 130 6.95 -8.58 -7.02
CA ILE A 130 6.12 -7.36 -7.11
C ILE A 130 4.73 -7.68 -7.69
N LEU A 131 4.66 -8.45 -8.77
CA LEU A 131 3.41 -8.87 -9.40
C LEU A 131 2.56 -9.70 -8.44
N LYS A 132 3.16 -10.66 -7.72
CA LYS A 132 2.48 -11.48 -6.72
C LYS A 132 1.92 -10.61 -5.57
N THR A 133 2.75 -9.73 -5.01
CA THR A 133 2.36 -8.83 -3.91
C THR A 133 1.27 -7.83 -4.32
N ALA A 134 1.32 -7.32 -5.56
CA ALA A 134 0.30 -6.42 -6.10
C ALA A 134 -0.97 -7.14 -6.59
N GLY A 135 -1.04 -8.47 -6.49
CA GLY A 135 -2.19 -9.27 -6.91
C GLY A 135 -2.36 -9.41 -8.43
N TRP A 136 -1.28 -9.27 -9.19
CA TRP A 136 -1.25 -9.44 -10.64
C TRP A 136 -0.78 -10.84 -11.05
N THR A 137 -1.19 -11.25 -12.26
CA THR A 137 -0.64 -12.46 -12.88
C THR A 137 0.79 -12.20 -13.36
N GLN A 138 1.62 -13.25 -13.39
CA GLN A 138 3.01 -13.16 -13.85
C GLN A 138 3.14 -12.64 -15.29
N LYS A 139 2.14 -12.91 -16.14
CA LYS A 139 2.07 -12.42 -17.53
C LYS A 139 1.52 -10.99 -17.65
N SER A 140 1.20 -10.32 -16.54
CA SER A 140 0.58 -9.00 -16.54
C SER A 140 1.54 -7.93 -17.04
N LYS A 141 1.21 -7.30 -18.19
CA LYS A 141 1.92 -6.11 -18.68
C LYS A 141 1.54 -4.83 -17.92
N THR A 142 0.59 -4.91 -16.99
CA THR A 142 0.05 -3.76 -16.26
C THR A 142 1.11 -3.03 -15.45
N PHE A 143 1.98 -3.77 -14.75
CA PHE A 143 3.07 -3.19 -13.96
C PHE A 143 4.02 -2.38 -14.84
N ALA A 144 4.58 -3.01 -15.88
CA ALA A 144 5.50 -2.37 -16.83
C ALA A 144 4.89 -1.15 -17.55
N LYS A 145 3.60 -1.22 -17.91
CA LYS A 145 2.95 -0.13 -18.65
C LYS A 145 2.55 1.07 -17.79
N PHE A 146 2.13 0.85 -16.55
CA PHE A 146 1.45 1.89 -15.77
C PHE A 146 2.11 2.22 -14.42
N TYR A 147 2.93 1.32 -13.88
CA TYR A 147 3.44 1.41 -12.50
C TYR A 147 4.96 1.50 -12.41
N ASP A 148 5.69 1.00 -13.40
CA ASP A 148 7.14 1.13 -13.52
C ASP A 148 7.51 2.53 -14.05
N ARG A 149 7.43 3.53 -13.16
CA ARG A 149 7.71 4.92 -13.52
C ARG A 149 9.13 5.29 -13.07
N PRO A 150 10.03 5.68 -13.99
CA PRO A 150 11.35 6.15 -13.62
C PRO A 150 11.22 7.41 -12.76
N ILE A 151 12.14 7.59 -11.81
CA ILE A 151 12.30 8.91 -11.16
C ILE A 151 12.74 9.84 -12.27
N VAL A 152 11.92 10.83 -12.60
CA VAL A 152 12.28 11.83 -13.60
C VAL A 152 13.40 12.66 -13.00
N GLY A 153 14.65 12.39 -13.40
CA GLY A 153 15.80 13.24 -13.10
C GLY A 153 15.60 14.63 -13.70
N ASN A 154 16.40 15.60 -13.24
CA ASN A 154 16.36 16.97 -13.74
C ASN A 154 16.29 16.96 -15.28
N LYS A 155 15.34 17.67 -15.90
CA LYS A 155 15.12 17.63 -17.36
C LYS A 155 16.40 18.00 -18.14
N THR A 156 17.27 18.79 -17.52
CA THR A 156 18.58 19.16 -18.07
C THR A 156 19.60 18.03 -18.05
N MET A 157 19.40 16.97 -17.26
CA MET A 157 20.39 15.90 -17.09
C MET A 157 20.64 15.12 -18.39
N PHE A 158 19.60 14.93 -19.22
CA PHE A 158 19.76 14.37 -20.56
C PHE A 158 20.51 15.34 -21.48
N ALA A 159 20.12 16.62 -21.49
CA ALA A 159 20.79 17.64 -22.31
C ALA A 159 22.27 17.81 -21.91
N CYS A 160 22.58 17.86 -20.63
CA CYS A 160 23.95 17.95 -20.11
C CYS A 160 24.78 16.70 -20.45
N ALA A 161 24.20 15.50 -20.40
CA ALA A 161 24.90 14.27 -20.79
C ALA A 161 25.22 14.23 -22.29
N VAL A 162 24.37 14.82 -23.14
CA VAL A 162 24.60 14.93 -24.59
C VAL A 162 25.61 16.03 -24.94
N LEU A 163 25.58 17.15 -24.21
CA LEU A 163 26.45 18.30 -24.45
C LEU A 163 27.86 18.11 -23.90
N ASN A 164 28.03 17.33 -22.84
CA ASN A 164 29.34 16.95 -22.30
C ASN A 164 29.95 15.81 -23.12
N LYS A 165 30.34 16.08 -24.36
CA LYS A 165 31.28 15.20 -25.07
C LYS A 165 32.63 15.29 -24.36
N THR A 166 33.02 14.20 -23.72
CA THR A 166 34.40 13.97 -23.25
C THR A 166 35.33 14.14 -24.45
N SER A 167 36.20 15.14 -24.40
CA SER A 167 37.36 15.24 -25.28
C SER A 167 38.27 14.05 -24.95
N GLN A 168 38.21 12.99 -25.77
CA GLN A 168 39.28 12.02 -25.94
C GLN A 168 40.01 12.33 -27.24
#